data_AF-A0A8T8I4D7-F1
#
_entry.id   AF-A0A8T8I4D7-F1
#
_cell.length_a   1.000
_cell.length_b   1.000
_cell.length_c   1.000
_cell.angle_alpha   90.00
_cell.angle_beta   90.00
_cell.angle_gamma   90.00
#
_symmetry.space_group_name_H-M   'P 1'
#
loop_
_entity.id
_entity.type
_entity.pdbx_description
1 polymer ?
#
loop_
_entity_poly.entity_id
_entity_poly.type
_entity_poly.pdbx_seq_one_letter_code
_entity_poly.pdbx_strand_id
1 'polypeptide(L)'
;VQAVVRGPAPTGIRARQVARAVGVPVLATMRPERRLDTALDQGRFPVHRQGPLAVAARSVLAALRERENQPPQEARLAGASRG
;
A
#
# COMPACT_ATOMS: atom_id res chain seq x y z
N VAL A 1 1.47 9.70 -5.14
CA VAL A 1 1.31 9.00 -3.83
C VAL A 1 0.22 7.93 -3.96
N GLN A 2 0.27 6.82 -3.23
CA GLN A 2 -0.77 5.77 -3.19
C GLN A 2 -1.05 5.35 -1.75
N ALA A 3 -2.26 4.87 -1.47
CA ALA A 3 -2.68 4.48 -0.11
C ALA A 3 -2.62 2.97 0.13
N VAL A 4 -2.35 2.59 1.38
CA VAL A 4 -2.62 1.24 1.91
C VAL A 4 -3.77 1.34 2.89
N VAL A 5 -4.78 0.48 2.75
CA VAL A 5 -5.99 0.53 3.58
C VAL A 5 -6.09 -0.72 4.45
N ARG A 6 -6.14 -0.54 5.78
CA ARG A 6 -6.49 -1.61 6.74
C ARG A 6 -8.02 -1.70 6.87
N GLY A 7 -8.58 -2.91 6.87
CA GLY A 7 -10.01 -3.15 7.07
C GLY A 7 -10.30 -4.50 7.73
N PRO A 8 -11.57 -4.87 7.94
CA PRO A 8 -12.77 -4.12 7.58
C PRO A 8 -13.00 -2.91 8.49
N ALA A 9 -13.58 -1.84 7.93
CA ALA A 9 -14.11 -0.77 8.78
C ALA A 9 -15.32 -1.29 9.57
N PRO A 10 -15.52 -0.86 10.84
CA PRO A 10 -16.66 -1.27 11.64
C PRO A 10 -18.02 -1.01 10.95
N THR A 11 -18.09 0.04 10.13
CA THR A 11 -19.30 0.47 9.40
C THR A 11 -19.37 -0.08 7.96
N GLY A 12 -18.48 -0.98 7.55
CA GLY A 12 -18.50 -1.58 6.22
C GLY A 12 -17.93 -0.71 5.08
N ILE A 13 -17.22 0.38 5.40
CA ILE A 13 -16.51 1.21 4.41
C ILE A 13 -15.48 0.35 3.66
N ARG A 14 -15.57 0.37 2.33
CA ARG A 14 -14.67 -0.37 1.44
C ARG A 14 -13.44 0.47 1.10
N ALA A 15 -12.32 -0.18 0.82
CA ALA A 15 -11.07 0.52 0.49
C ALA A 15 -11.18 1.51 -0.68
N ARG A 16 -12.01 1.21 -1.69
CA ARG A 16 -12.30 2.15 -2.79
C ARG A 16 -12.97 3.44 -2.33
N GLN A 17 -13.79 3.39 -1.28
CA GLN A 17 -14.42 4.57 -0.71
C GLN A 17 -13.40 5.41 0.05
N VAL A 18 -12.46 4.77 0.76
CA VAL A 18 -11.32 5.45 1.39
C VAL A 18 -10.46 6.15 0.34
N ALA A 19 -10.09 5.46 -0.75
CA ALA A 19 -9.33 6.07 -1.83
C ALA A 19 -10.02 7.29 -2.44
N ARG A 20 -11.33 7.22 -2.68
CA ARG A 20 -12.09 8.37 -3.18
C ARG A 20 -12.08 9.53 -2.19
N ALA A 21 -12.24 9.26 -0.90
CA ALA A 21 -12.24 10.30 0.13
C ALA A 21 -10.88 10.99 0.29
N VAL A 22 -9.78 10.23 0.17
CA VAL A 22 -8.40 10.73 0.32
C VAL A 22 -7.82 11.24 -1.01
N GLY A 23 -8.48 10.99 -2.15
CA GLY A 23 -8.04 11.45 -3.47
C GLY A 23 -6.81 10.72 -4.02
N VAL A 24 -6.51 9.51 -3.54
CA VAL A 24 -5.34 8.72 -3.97
C VAL A 24 -5.73 7.28 -4.29
N PRO A 25 -5.10 6.64 -5.30
CA PRO A 25 -5.39 5.26 -5.63
C PRO A 25 -4.90 4.32 -4.51
N VAL A 26 -5.64 3.22 -4.30
CA VAL A 26 -5.23 2.16 -3.36
C VAL A 26 -4.16 1.29 -4.02
N LEU A 27 -3.02 1.15 -3.35
CA LEU A 27 -1.98 0.19 -3.71
C LEU A 27 -2.24 -1.19 -3.11
N ALA A 28 -2.65 -1.26 -1.84
CA ALA A 28 -2.94 -2.52 -1.17
C ALA A 28 -4.06 -2.39 -0.13
N THR A 29 -4.83 -3.47 0.03
CA THR A 29 -5.78 -3.62 1.14
C THR A 29 -5.30 -4.71 2.08
N MET A 30 -5.32 -4.44 3.38
CA MET A 30 -4.78 -5.31 4.42
C MET A 30 -5.88 -5.70 5.40
N ARG A 31 -6.06 -7.00 5.64
CA ARG A 31 -6.87 -7.49 6.77
C ARG A 31 -6.19 -7.16 8.10
N PRO A 32 -6.88 -7.23 9.26
CA PRO A 32 -6.22 -6.98 10.53
C PRO A 32 -5.17 -8.07 10.77
N GLU A 33 -3.96 -7.66 11.17
CA GLU A 33 -2.90 -8.59 11.57
C GLU A 33 -3.10 -8.95 13.05
N ARG A 34 -2.98 -10.23 13.38
CA ARG A 34 -3.24 -10.71 14.74
C ARG A 34 -2.16 -10.18 15.69
N ARG A 35 -2.56 -9.67 16.86
CA ARG A 35 -1.67 -9.10 17.90
C ARG A 35 -0.86 -7.89 17.44
N LEU A 36 -1.13 -7.30 16.28
CA LEU A 36 -0.38 -6.13 15.81
C LEU A 36 -0.49 -4.97 16.80
N ASP A 37 -1.71 -4.63 17.21
CA ASP A 37 -1.95 -3.51 18.13
C ASP A 37 -1.20 -3.74 19.47
N THR A 38 -1.39 -4.91 20.10
CA THR A 38 -0.67 -5.29 21.35
C THR A 38 0.85 -5.33 21.20
N ALA A 39 1.37 -5.80 20.07
CA ALA A 39 2.81 -5.83 19.84
C ALA A 39 3.39 -4.41 19.76
N LEU A 40 2.71 -3.52 19.06
CA LEU A 40 3.11 -2.11 18.94
C LEU A 40 3.09 -1.41 20.31
N ASP A 41 2.07 -1.65 21.14
CA ASP A 41 1.98 -1.11 22.51
C ASP A 41 3.16 -1.54 23.39
N GLN A 42 3.74 -2.72 23.11
CA GLN A 42 4.90 -3.28 23.81
C GLN A 42 6.24 -2.88 23.16
N GLY A 43 6.24 -2.03 22.12
CA GLY A 43 7.44 -1.68 21.37
C GLY A 43 8.02 -2.84 20.54
N ARG A 44 7.20 -3.81 20.18
CA ARG A 44 7.57 -5.02 19.43
C ARG A 44 6.96 -5.01 18.03
N PHE A 45 7.60 -5.75 17.13
CA PHE A 45 7.06 -6.02 15.80
C PHE A 45 6.56 -7.47 15.71
N PRO A 46 5.29 -7.72 15.34
CA PRO A 46 4.79 -9.08 15.20
C PRO A 46 5.41 -9.74 13.97
N VAL A 47 6.18 -10.82 14.17
CA VAL A 47 6.79 -11.56 13.06
C VAL A 47 5.83 -12.64 12.57
N HIS A 48 4.96 -12.29 11.63
CA HIS A 48 4.14 -13.25 10.89
C HIS A 48 4.48 -13.20 9.40
N ARG A 49 5.45 -14.01 8.97
CA ARG A 49 6.03 -13.96 7.60
C ARG A 49 5.00 -14.07 6.47
N GLN A 50 3.90 -14.76 6.73
CA GLN A 50 2.80 -14.98 5.77
C GLN A 50 1.51 -14.24 6.17
N GLY A 51 1.58 -13.34 7.14
CA GLY A 51 0.42 -12.64 7.69
C GLY A 51 -0.06 -11.51 6.78
N PRO A 52 -1.29 -11.01 6.98
CA PRO A 52 -1.82 -9.86 6.24
C PRO A 52 -0.84 -8.68 6.10
N LEU A 53 -0.10 -8.35 7.17
CA LEU A 53 0.88 -7.26 7.13
C LEU A 53 2.04 -7.58 6.20
N ALA A 54 2.60 -8.78 6.29
CA ALA A 54 3.70 -9.19 5.43
C ALA A 54 3.30 -9.27 3.96
N VAL A 55 2.06 -9.69 3.67
CA VAL A 55 1.51 -9.68 2.30
C VAL A 55 1.40 -8.25 1.77
N ALA A 56 0.79 -7.34 2.52
CA ALA A 56 0.66 -5.94 2.12
C ALA A 56 2.04 -5.27 1.94
N ALA A 57 2.98 -5.52 2.85
CA ALA A 57 4.34 -5.00 2.75
C ALA A 57 5.05 -5.48 1.48
N ARG A 58 4.88 -6.75 1.08
CA ARG A 58 5.41 -7.26 -0.19
C ARG A 58 4.82 -6.54 -1.40
N SER A 59 3.52 -6.27 -1.41
CA SER A 59 2.88 -5.49 -2.49
C SER A 59 3.44 -4.07 -2.58
N VAL A 60 3.67 -3.42 -1.44
CA VAL A 60 4.29 -2.08 -1.40
C VAL A 60 5.71 -2.11 -1.95
N LEU A 61 6.53 -3.04 -1.48
CA LEU A 61 7.92 -3.18 -1.92
C LEU A 61 8.02 -3.52 -3.41
N ALA A 62 7.14 -4.37 -3.94
CA ALA A 62 7.08 -4.68 -5.37
C ALA A 62 6.78 -3.41 -6.19
N ALA A 63 5.77 -2.64 -5.79
CA ALA A 63 5.41 -1.41 -6.48
C ALA A 63 6.48 -0.31 -6.41
N LEU A 64 7.28 -0.27 -5.34
CA LEU A 64 8.42 0.64 -5.24
C LEU A 64 9.55 0.23 -6.20
N ARG A 65 9.89 -1.06 -6.24
CA ARG A 65 10.89 -1.60 -7.17
C ARG A 65 10.50 -1.36 -8.63
N GLU A 66 9.23 -1.55 -8.98
CA GLU A 66 8.72 -1.25 -10.32
C GLU A 66 8.91 0.22 -10.72
N ARG A 67 8.79 1.15 -9.76
CA ARG A 67 9.00 2.59 -10.02
C ARG A 67 10.47 2.94 -10.18
N GLU A 68 11.34 2.33 -9.37
CA GLU A 68 12.79 2.50 -9.49
C GLU A 68 13.31 2.00 -10.84
N ASN A 69 12.77 0.89 -11.33
CA ASN A 69 13.14 0.31 -12.63
C ASN A 69 12.55 1.06 -13.83
N GLN A 70 11.73 2.07 -13.59
CA GLN A 70 11.07 2.83 -14.63
C GLN A 70 11.95 4.04 -15.01
N PRO A 71 12.25 4.28 -16.30
CA PRO A 71 13.13 5.37 -16.72
C PRO A 71 12.57 6.72 -16.21
N PRO A 72 13.43 7.72 -15.94
CA PRO A 72 13.02 9.01 -15.39
C PRO A 72 11.78 9.56 -16.09
N GLN A 73 10.82 10.10 -15.33
CA GLN A 73 9.53 10.57 -15.89
C GLN A 73 9.73 11.60 -17.02
N GLU A 74 10.82 12.37 -16.96
CA GLU A 74 11.23 13.33 -18.00
C GLU A 74 11.47 12.67 -19.36
N ALA A 75 12.09 11.49 -19.40
CA ALA A 75 12.33 10.75 -20.65
C ALA A 75 11.03 10.26 -21.30
N ARG A 76 9.99 9.99 -20.50
CA ARG A 76 8.66 9.59 -20.99
C ARG A 76 7.89 10.77 -21.58
N LEU A 77 7.95 11.94 -20.95
CA LEU A 77 7.32 13.16 -21.47
C LEU A 77 8.02 13.65 -22.73
N ALA A 78 9.35 13.53 -22.80
CA ALA A 78 10.14 13.88 -23.99
C ALA A 78 9.86 12.96 -25.21
N GLY A 79 9.46 11.71 -24.98
CA GLY A 79 9.07 10.77 -26.05
C GLY A 79 7.64 11.00 -26.59
N ALA A 80 6.74 11.55 -25.78
CA ALA A 80 5.35 11.80 -26.16
C ALA A 80 5.16 13.04 -27.06
N SER A 81 6.17 13.93 -27.14
CA SER A 81 6.12 15.17 -27.93
C SER A 81 6.72 15.04 -29.33
N ARG A 82 7.14 13.84 -29.77
CA ARG A 82 7.72 13.61 -31.12
C ARG A 82 6.85 12.72 -32.02
N GLY A 83 5.54 12.74 -31.84
CA GLY A 83 4.57 12.00 -32.67
C GLY A 83 3.56 12.93 -33.30
#